data_AF-A0A955YPH9-F1
#
_entry.id   AF-A0A955YPH9-F1
#
_cell.length_a   1.000
_cell.length_b   1.000
_cell.length_c   1.000
_cell.angle_alpha   90.00
_cell.angle_beta   90.00
_cell.angle_gamma   90.00
#
_symmetry.space_group_name_H-M   'P 1'
#
loop_
_entity.id
_entity.type
_entity.pdbx_description
1 polymer ?
#
loop_
_entity_poly.entity_id
_entity_poly.type
_entity_poly.pdbx_seq_one_letter_code
_entity_poly.pdbx_strand_id
1 'polypeptide(L)'
;MSERALHTHFPALTRAVPMASLGRFPTPVQALAPLRARFGPATPELWVKRDDQSAEAYGGNKVRTLEVLFADALAQGATRVVSTGAFGSNHAAATVLHARRVGLEPGALLFPQPPSAAARENLEVTLTHGAFVE
;
A
#
# COMPACT_ATOMS: atom_id res chain seq x y z
N MET A 1 -11.16 15.92 5.40
CA MET A 1 -10.87 14.70 4.61
C MET A 1 -10.08 15.11 3.39
N SER A 2 -8.98 14.43 3.07
CA SER A 2 -8.26 14.67 1.81
C SER A 2 -9.21 14.39 0.64
N GLU A 3 -9.36 15.35 -0.27
CA GLU A 3 -10.23 15.24 -1.43
C GLU A 3 -9.60 14.27 -2.44
N ARG A 4 -10.18 13.08 -2.54
CA ARG A 4 -9.69 12.01 -3.42
C ARG A 4 -10.29 12.20 -4.79
N ALA A 5 -9.46 12.21 -5.83
CA ALA A 5 -9.91 12.30 -7.22
C ALA A 5 -11.01 11.27 -7.57
N LEU A 6 -10.92 10.05 -7.02
CA LEU A 6 -11.96 9.03 -7.22
C LEU A 6 -13.34 9.49 -6.73
N HIS A 7 -13.42 10.18 -5.59
CA HIS A 7 -14.68 10.70 -5.06
C HIS A 7 -15.20 11.91 -5.83
N THR A 8 -14.28 12.74 -6.33
CA THR A 8 -14.63 13.86 -7.21
C THR A 8 -15.26 13.36 -8.50
N HIS A 9 -14.69 12.33 -9.13
CA HIS A 9 -15.17 11.77 -10.39
C HIS A 9 -16.35 10.79 -10.21
N PHE A 10 -16.45 10.12 -9.07
CA PHE A 10 -17.51 9.15 -8.76
C PHE A 10 -18.10 9.40 -7.37
N PRO A 11 -18.90 10.47 -7.17
CA PRO A 11 -19.42 10.86 -5.86
C PRO A 11 -20.27 9.77 -5.18
N ALA A 12 -20.92 8.90 -5.95
CA ALA A 12 -21.68 7.78 -5.43
C ALA A 12 -20.82 6.80 -4.59
N LEU A 13 -19.53 6.68 -4.91
CA LEU A 13 -18.62 5.78 -4.18
C LEU A 13 -18.30 6.28 -2.77
N THR A 14 -18.42 7.58 -2.49
CA THR A 14 -18.12 8.14 -1.16
C THR A 14 -18.99 7.54 -0.06
N ARG A 15 -20.23 7.14 -0.39
CA ARG A 15 -21.14 6.48 0.56
C ARG A 15 -21.12 4.96 0.44
N ALA A 16 -20.86 4.43 -0.76
CA ALA A 16 -20.96 3.01 -1.04
C ALA A 16 -19.69 2.23 -0.63
N VAL A 17 -18.53 2.87 -0.59
CA VAL A 17 -17.24 2.22 -0.30
C VAL A 17 -16.59 2.90 0.91
N PRO A 18 -16.65 2.29 2.11
CA PRO A 18 -15.99 2.84 3.28
C PRO A 18 -14.46 2.80 3.07
N MET A 19 -13.75 3.81 3.58
CA MET A 19 -12.29 3.89 3.50
C MET A 19 -11.70 4.34 4.83
N ALA A 20 -10.68 3.64 5.29
CA ALA A 20 -9.82 4.06 6.37
C ALA A 20 -8.90 5.18 5.89
N SER A 21 -8.32 5.94 6.82
CA SER A 21 -7.36 6.99 6.51
C SER A 21 -5.94 6.49 6.80
N LEU A 22 -5.30 5.86 5.81
CA LEU A 22 -3.94 5.35 5.91
C LEU A 22 -2.94 6.22 5.14
N GLY A 23 -3.33 6.66 3.95
CA GLY A 23 -2.43 7.33 3.01
C GLY A 23 -2.57 8.85 3.00
N ARG A 24 -1.54 9.52 2.47
CA ARG A 24 -1.54 10.94 2.12
C ARG A 24 -1.75 11.07 0.61
N PHE A 25 -2.89 11.62 0.22
CA PHE A 25 -3.28 11.77 -1.18
C PHE A 25 -3.66 13.23 -1.50
N PRO A 26 -3.57 13.66 -2.77
CA PRO A 26 -3.03 12.93 -3.93
C PRO A 26 -1.51 12.74 -3.86
N THR A 27 -1.01 11.65 -4.45
CA THR A 27 0.43 11.42 -4.63
C THR A 27 0.93 12.18 -5.86
N PRO A 28 2.16 12.76 -5.83
CA PRO A 28 2.72 13.52 -6.94
C PRO A 28 2.76 12.76 -8.26
N VAL A 29 2.61 13.48 -9.37
CA VAL A 29 2.89 12.98 -10.73
C VAL A 29 4.04 13.81 -11.28
N GLN A 30 5.13 13.15 -11.68
CA GLN A 30 6.40 13.79 -12.00
C GLN A 30 6.87 13.38 -13.39
N ALA A 31 7.32 14.35 -14.19
CA ALA A 31 7.98 14.07 -15.46
C ALA A 31 9.37 13.46 -15.21
N LEU A 32 9.72 12.41 -15.95
CA LEU A 32 11.02 11.76 -15.93
C LEU A 32 11.95 12.40 -16.98
N ALA A 33 12.06 13.73 -16.96
CA ALA A 33 12.88 14.50 -17.90
C ALA A 33 14.34 13.98 -18.02
N PRO A 34 15.02 13.53 -16.94
CA PRO A 34 16.36 12.97 -17.05
C PRO A 34 16.46 11.72 -17.94
N LEU A 35 15.39 10.93 -18.08
CA LEU A 35 15.39 9.77 -18.99
C LEU A 35 15.40 10.19 -20.44
N ARG A 36 14.62 11.21 -20.80
CA ARG A 36 14.64 11.77 -22.16
C ARG A 36 16.00 12.37 -22.51
N ALA A 37 16.64 13.04 -21.55
CA ALA A 37 18.02 13.52 -21.71
C ALA A 37 19.02 12.37 -21.92
N ARG A 38 18.81 11.21 -21.28
CA ARG A 38 19.67 10.03 -21.40
C ARG A 38 19.48 9.27 -22.72
N PHE A 39 18.24 9.12 -23.19
CA PHE A 39 17.90 8.25 -24.33
C PHE A 39 17.61 9.01 -25.63
N GLY A 40 17.65 10.35 -25.60
CA GLY A 40 17.59 11.21 -26.79
C GLY A 40 16.20 11.79 -27.10
N PRO A 41 16.12 12.75 -28.04
CA PRO A 41 14.93 13.57 -28.29
C PRO A 41 13.73 12.77 -28.84
N ALA A 42 13.97 11.60 -29.43
CA ALA A 42 12.94 10.66 -29.88
C ALA A 42 12.27 9.90 -28.73
N THR A 43 12.82 9.97 -27.52
CA THR A 43 12.18 9.36 -26.34
C THR A 43 10.92 10.15 -25.98
N PRO A 44 9.76 9.47 -25.82
CA PRO A 44 8.52 10.13 -25.45
C PRO A 44 8.63 10.78 -24.08
N GLU A 45 7.75 11.73 -23.79
CA GLU A 45 7.64 12.25 -22.44
C GLU A 45 7.11 11.15 -21.50
N LEU A 46 7.94 10.78 -20.52
CA LEU A 46 7.59 9.76 -19.53
C LEU A 46 7.21 10.44 -18.22
N TRP A 47 6.15 9.95 -17.60
CA TRP A 47 5.65 10.43 -16.33
C TRP A 47 5.55 9.28 -15.33
N VAL A 48 5.79 9.57 -14.05
CA VAL A 48 5.62 8.62 -12.96
C VAL A 48 4.65 9.16 -11.93
N LYS A 49 3.70 8.33 -11.51
CA LYS A 49 2.87 8.59 -10.33
C LYS A 49 3.58 8.03 -9.10
N ARG A 50 3.94 8.91 -8.17
CA ARG A 50 4.74 8.60 -6.98
C ARG A 50 3.93 7.96 -5.87
N ASP A 51 3.29 6.83 -6.19
CA ASP A 51 2.53 6.07 -5.19
C ASP A 51 3.43 5.46 -4.11
N ASP A 52 4.74 5.37 -4.33
CA ASP A 52 5.73 5.10 -3.28
C ASP A 52 5.67 6.12 -2.13
N GLN A 53 5.17 7.33 -2.37
CA GLN A 53 4.99 8.40 -1.39
C GLN A 53 3.57 8.43 -0.78
N SER A 54 2.78 7.37 -0.97
CA SER A 54 1.40 7.30 -0.47
C SER A 54 1.29 7.25 1.05
N ALA A 55 2.35 6.89 1.77
CA ALA A 55 2.40 6.90 3.22
C ALA A 55 3.83 7.23 3.70
N GLU A 56 3.95 7.75 4.92
CA GLU A 56 5.24 8.13 5.52
C GLU A 56 6.14 6.93 5.77
N ALA A 57 5.57 5.86 6.34
CA ALA A 57 6.24 4.58 6.49
C ALA A 57 5.52 3.56 5.61
N TYR A 58 6.29 2.95 4.70
CA TYR A 58 5.87 1.94 3.74
C TYR A 58 4.69 2.38 2.85
N GLY A 59 5.01 3.20 1.85
CA GLY A 59 4.06 3.61 0.82
C GLY A 59 3.80 2.53 -0.24
N GLY A 60 3.51 2.96 -1.46
CA GLY A 60 3.19 2.10 -2.59
C GLY A 60 1.69 1.95 -2.83
N ASN A 61 1.35 1.13 -3.82
CA ASN A 61 -0.04 0.92 -4.23
C ASN A 61 -0.89 0.20 -3.16
N LYS A 62 -0.28 -0.63 -2.30
CA LYS A 62 -1.00 -1.42 -1.30
C LYS A 62 -1.74 -0.56 -0.28
N VAL A 63 -1.21 0.61 0.07
CA VAL A 63 -1.88 1.56 0.97
C VAL A 63 -3.29 1.90 0.47
N ARG A 64 -3.47 2.12 -0.85
CA ARG A 64 -4.79 2.44 -1.43
C ARG A 64 -5.78 1.29 -1.25
N THR A 65 -5.34 0.06 -1.50
CA THR A 65 -6.17 -1.14 -1.37
C THR A 65 -6.54 -1.37 0.10
N LEU A 66 -5.58 -1.21 1.01
CA LEU A 66 -5.77 -1.45 2.43
C LEU A 66 -6.77 -0.50 3.08
N GLU A 67 -6.91 0.73 2.58
CA GLU A 67 -7.93 1.64 3.13
C GLU A 67 -9.35 1.11 2.96
N VAL A 68 -9.65 0.48 1.83
CA VAL A 68 -10.95 -0.15 1.59
C VAL A 68 -11.07 -1.43 2.43
N LEU A 69 -10.07 -2.30 2.37
CA LEU A 69 -10.10 -3.60 3.07
C LEU A 69 -10.19 -3.47 4.59
N PHE A 70 -9.45 -2.52 5.18
CA PHE A 70 -9.51 -2.29 6.62
C PHE A 70 -10.81 -1.62 7.04
N ALA A 71 -11.35 -0.72 6.24
CA ALA A 71 -12.64 -0.11 6.57
C ALA A 71 -13.77 -1.15 6.54
N ASP A 72 -13.76 -2.04 5.56
CA ASP A 72 -14.69 -3.16 5.48
C ASP A 72 -14.53 -4.11 6.68
N ALA A 73 -13.30 -4.50 7.02
CA ALA A 73 -13.02 -5.33 8.19
C ALA A 73 -13.55 -4.68 9.49
N LEU A 74 -13.30 -3.39 9.69
CA LEU A 74 -13.81 -2.64 10.84
C LEU A 74 -15.34 -2.56 10.85
N ALA A 75 -15.97 -2.36 9.69
CA ALA A 75 -17.43 -2.34 9.57
C ALA A 75 -18.07 -3.69 9.93
N GLN A 76 -17.37 -4.79 9.68
CA GLN A 76 -17.77 -6.14 10.08
C GLN A 76 -17.44 -6.47 11.55
N GLY A 77 -16.87 -5.53 12.31
CA GLY A 77 -16.49 -5.74 13.71
C GLY A 77 -15.26 -6.63 13.89
N ALA A 78 -14.42 -6.79 12.86
CA ALA A 78 -13.20 -7.55 12.96
C ALA A 78 -12.20 -6.86 13.91
N THR A 79 -11.51 -7.66 14.71
CA THR A 79 -10.43 -7.21 15.60
C THR A 79 -9.04 -7.54 15.06
N ARG A 80 -8.96 -8.43 14.05
CA ARG A 80 -7.73 -8.95 13.47
C ARG A 80 -7.85 -9.09 11.95
N VAL A 81 -6.74 -8.89 11.25
CA VAL A 81 -6.60 -9.17 9.81
C VAL A 81 -5.38 -10.05 9.54
N VAL A 82 -5.52 -10.99 8.61
CA VAL A 82 -4.44 -11.88 8.19
C VAL A 82 -4.20 -11.72 6.70
N SER A 83 -2.98 -11.38 6.31
CA SER A 83 -2.56 -11.35 4.90
C SER A 83 -1.82 -12.63 4.55
N THR A 84 -1.93 -13.08 3.30
CA THR A 84 -1.08 -14.16 2.77
C THR A 84 -0.15 -13.65 1.68
N GLY A 85 0.97 -14.34 1.48
CA GLY A 85 1.90 -14.09 0.37
C GLY A 85 3.22 -14.82 0.55
N ALA A 86 4.11 -14.68 -0.43
CA ALA A 86 5.48 -15.13 -0.25
C ALA A 86 6.16 -14.33 0.88
N PHE A 87 7.21 -14.86 1.50
CA PHE A 87 7.84 -14.23 2.67
C PHE A 87 8.31 -12.79 2.44
N GLY A 88 8.60 -12.41 1.19
CA GLY A 88 9.00 -11.06 0.78
C GLY A 88 7.85 -10.20 0.26
N SER A 89 6.58 -10.57 0.52
CA SER A 89 5.40 -9.92 -0.04
C SER A 89 5.24 -8.47 0.44
N ASN A 90 5.24 -7.53 -0.50
CA ASN A 90 4.93 -6.13 -0.17
C ASN A 90 3.52 -5.95 0.41
N HIS A 91 2.57 -6.81 0.01
CA HIS A 91 1.22 -6.75 0.55
C HIS A 91 1.17 -7.22 1.99
N ALA A 92 1.84 -8.33 2.32
CA ALA A 92 1.91 -8.82 3.70
C ALA A 92 2.58 -7.78 4.61
N ALA A 93 3.74 -7.27 4.21
CA ALA A 93 4.47 -6.22 4.93
C ALA A 93 3.61 -4.96 5.15
N ALA A 94 2.97 -4.45 4.10
CA ALA A 94 2.08 -3.30 4.21
C ALA A 94 0.89 -3.58 5.13
N THR A 95 0.24 -4.74 5.00
CA THR A 95 -0.91 -5.11 5.84
C THR A 95 -0.53 -5.07 7.31
N VAL A 96 0.55 -5.76 7.69
CA VAL A 96 0.90 -5.89 9.10
C VAL A 96 1.38 -4.56 9.70
N LEU A 97 2.08 -3.75 8.91
CA LEU A 97 2.57 -2.44 9.33
C LEU A 97 1.44 -1.42 9.52
N HIS A 98 0.43 -1.44 8.62
CA HIS A 98 -0.66 -0.46 8.66
C HIS A 98 -1.86 -0.89 9.51
N ALA A 99 -2.11 -2.19 9.73
CA ALA A 99 -3.29 -2.68 10.46
C ALA A 99 -3.42 -2.07 11.86
N ARG A 100 -2.31 -1.99 12.61
CA ARG A 100 -2.31 -1.42 13.97
C ARG A 100 -2.73 0.05 13.99
N ARG A 101 -2.47 0.81 12.91
CA ARG A 101 -2.82 2.24 12.82
C ARG A 101 -4.32 2.49 12.81
N VAL A 102 -5.10 1.47 12.45
CA VAL A 102 -6.56 1.52 12.41
C VAL A 102 -7.20 0.63 13.48
N GLY A 103 -6.41 0.17 14.46
CA GLY A 103 -6.91 -0.63 15.58
C GLY A 103 -7.10 -2.12 15.29
N LEU A 104 -6.57 -2.65 14.18
CA LEU A 104 -6.63 -4.07 13.85
C LEU A 104 -5.34 -4.78 14.27
N GLU A 105 -5.47 -5.97 14.86
CA GLU A 105 -4.35 -6.86 15.13
C GLU A 105 -3.83 -7.49 13.82
N PRO A 106 -2.52 -7.42 13.53
CA PRO A 106 -1.98 -7.97 12.29
C PRO A 106 -1.60 -9.47 12.39
N GLY A 107 -1.75 -10.20 11.29
CA GLY A 107 -1.21 -11.54 11.09
C GLY A 107 -0.77 -11.77 9.64
N ALA A 108 0.10 -12.75 9.43
CA ALA A 108 0.60 -13.08 8.10
C ALA A 108 0.80 -14.60 7.92
N LEU A 109 0.33 -15.16 6.81
CA LEU A 109 0.61 -16.54 6.41
C LEU A 109 1.59 -16.53 5.23
N LEU A 110 2.83 -16.96 5.46
CA LEU A 110 3.93 -16.75 4.53
C LEU A 110 4.40 -18.07 3.90
N PHE A 111 4.62 -18.05 2.58
CA PHE A 111 5.21 -19.19 1.87
C PHE A 111 6.58 -18.87 1.25
N PRO A 112 7.40 -19.90 0.95
CA PRO A 112 8.75 -19.69 0.42
C PRO A 112 8.79 -19.00 -0.95
N GLN A 113 9.84 -18.23 -1.18
CA GLN A 113 10.25 -17.71 -2.50
C GLN A 113 11.79 -17.72 -2.60
N PRO A 114 12.39 -17.57 -3.79
CA PRO A 114 13.81 -17.30 -3.88
C PRO A 114 14.20 -16.04 -3.09
N PRO A 115 15.27 -16.08 -2.27
CA PRO A 115 15.66 -14.94 -1.47
C PRO A 115 16.28 -13.83 -2.31
N SER A 116 15.87 -12.60 -2.01
CA SER A 116 16.48 -11.36 -2.51
C SER A 116 16.63 -10.38 -1.36
N ALA A 117 17.42 -9.32 -1.53
CA ALA A 117 17.56 -8.27 -0.52
C ALA A 117 16.20 -7.66 -0.15
N ALA A 118 15.42 -7.24 -1.16
CA ALA A 118 14.07 -6.70 -0.96
C ALA A 118 13.12 -7.69 -0.27
N ALA A 119 13.22 -8.98 -0.57
CA ALA A 119 12.40 -9.99 0.08
C ALA A 119 12.74 -10.14 1.58
N ARG A 120 14.03 -10.01 1.94
CA ARG A 120 14.47 -10.03 3.35
C ARG A 120 14.02 -8.77 4.09
N GLU A 121 14.14 -7.60 3.48
CA GLU A 121 13.65 -6.33 4.05
C GLU A 121 12.14 -6.39 4.34
N ASN A 122 11.34 -6.89 3.39
CA ASN A 122 9.90 -7.06 3.61
C ASN A 122 9.57 -8.10 4.69
N LEU A 123 10.36 -9.17 4.79
CA LEU A 123 10.21 -10.16 5.85
C LEU A 123 10.53 -9.56 7.23
N GLU A 124 11.61 -8.78 7.33
CA GLU A 124 11.98 -8.08 8.57
C GLU A 124 10.88 -7.12 9.03
N VAL A 125 10.29 -6.34 8.10
CA VAL A 125 9.12 -5.50 8.39
C VAL A 125 7.97 -6.37 8.92
N THR A 126 7.72 -7.51 8.27
CA THR A 126 6.60 -8.39 8.62
C THR A 126 6.74 -8.97 10.02
N LEU A 127 7.93 -9.49 10.35
CA LEU A 127 8.24 -10.08 11.65
C LEU A 127 8.26 -9.03 12.78
N THR A 128 8.80 -7.84 12.51
CA THR A 128 8.93 -6.76 13.52
C THR A 128 7.57 -6.24 13.99
N HIS A 129 6.56 -6.20 13.11
CA HIS A 129 5.24 -5.64 13.45
C HIS A 129 4.31 -6.66 14.15
N GLY A 130 4.88 -7.77 14.62
CA GLY A 130 4.23 -8.72 15.52
C GLY A 130 3.10 -9.50 14.86
N ALA A 131 3.23 -9.80 13.57
CA ALA A 131 2.34 -10.75 12.92
C ALA A 131 2.63 -12.15 13.44
N PHE A 132 1.60 -12.87 13.91
CA PHE A 132 1.70 -14.32 14.00
C PHE A 132 1.97 -14.84 12.59
N VAL A 133 3.10 -15.54 12.42
CA VAL A 133 3.48 -16.22 11.18
C VAL A 133 3.26 -17.71 11.41
N GLU A 134 2.26 -18.27 10.73
CA GLU A 134 2.08 -19.72 10.59
C GLU A 134 2.57 -20.19 9.22
#